data_AF-A0A1X2FJ58-F1
#
_entry.id   AF-A0A1X2FJ58-F1
#
_cell.length_a   1.000
_cell.length_b   1.000
_cell.length_c   1.000
_cell.angle_alpha   90.00
_cell.angle_beta   90.00
_cell.angle_gamma   90.00
#
_symmetry.space_group_name_H-M   'P 1'
#
loop_
_entity.id
_entity.type
_entity.pdbx_description
1 polymer ?
#
loop_
_entity_poly.entity_id
_entity_poly.type
_entity_poly.pdbx_seq_one_letter_code
_entity_poly.pdbx_strand_id
1 'polypeptide(L)'
;MTMLELVELREAATAQAGEHGADESHVAYHQGAADAVRSVLFVVAAGEVVTIADIEDRLAKLRIRIQQPWSMRYCAYWEGAAWSLKHILGRWKTSAAQER
;
A
#
# COMPACT_ATOMS: atom_id res chain seq x y z
N MET A 1 12.95 -6.15 0.54
CA MET A 1 11.60 -6.74 0.33
C MET A 1 11.49 -7.30 -1.07
N THR A 2 11.03 -8.54 -1.15
CA THR A 2 10.92 -9.42 -2.31
C THR A 2 9.51 -9.39 -2.91
N MET A 3 9.35 -10.01 -4.08
CA MET A 3 8.04 -10.19 -4.73
C MET A 3 7.09 -11.06 -3.89
N LEU A 4 7.61 -12.09 -3.22
CA LEU A 4 6.80 -12.95 -2.33
C LEU A 4 6.22 -12.14 -1.16
N GLU A 5 7.03 -11.33 -0.49
CA GLU A 5 6.59 -10.47 0.62
C GLU A 5 5.52 -9.45 0.17
N LEU A 6 5.62 -8.94 -1.08
CA LEU A 6 4.58 -8.07 -1.65
C LEU A 6 3.27 -8.84 -1.88
N VAL A 7 3.33 -10.08 -2.37
CA VAL A 7 2.14 -10.94 -2.52
C VAL A 7 1.51 -11.23 -1.15
N GLU A 8 2.31 -11.63 -0.17
CA GLU A 8 1.83 -11.91 1.19
C GLU A 8 1.16 -10.69 1.83
N LEU A 9 1.74 -9.49 1.66
CA LEU A 9 1.14 -8.24 2.14
C LEU A 9 -0.21 -7.95 1.47
N ARG A 10 -0.32 -8.19 0.16
CA ARG A 10 -1.59 -8.02 -0.58
C ARG A 10 -2.65 -9.01 -0.09
N GLU A 11 -2.29 -10.29 0.05
CA GLU A 11 -3.21 -11.34 0.48
C GLU A 11 -3.69 -11.07 1.91
N ALA A 12 -2.79 -10.69 2.81
CA ALA A 12 -3.14 -10.31 4.18
C ALA A 12 -4.13 -9.13 4.20
N ALA A 13 -3.86 -8.07 3.43
CA ALA A 13 -4.79 -6.95 3.31
C ALA A 13 -6.14 -7.36 2.70
N THR A 14 -6.14 -8.22 1.70
CA THR A 14 -7.37 -8.72 1.07
C THR A 14 -8.21 -9.55 2.04
N ALA A 15 -7.57 -10.41 2.84
CA ALA A 15 -8.24 -11.22 3.84
C ALA A 15 -8.91 -10.35 4.93
N GLN A 16 -8.22 -9.31 5.41
CA GLN A 16 -8.78 -8.35 6.38
C GLN A 16 -9.96 -7.56 5.80
N ALA A 17 -9.89 -7.16 4.53
CA ALA A 17 -11.02 -6.52 3.85
C ALA A 17 -12.24 -7.44 3.69
N GLY A 18 -12.06 -8.76 3.74
CA GLY A 18 -13.13 -9.77 3.68
C GLY A 18 -13.61 -10.26 5.05
N GLU A 19 -13.11 -9.71 6.15
CA GLU A 19 -13.47 -10.15 7.49
C GLU A 19 -14.97 -9.94 7.78
N HIS A 20 -15.64 -10.99 8.27
CA HIS A 20 -17.07 -10.93 8.53
C HIS A 20 -17.36 -10.05 9.76
N GLY A 21 -18.27 -9.09 9.59
CA GLY A 21 -18.66 -8.16 10.66
C GLY A 21 -17.76 -6.93 10.80
N ALA A 22 -16.74 -6.79 9.94
CA ALA A 22 -15.96 -5.55 9.85
C ALA A 22 -16.84 -4.38 9.38
N ASP A 23 -16.60 -3.20 9.95
CA ASP A 23 -17.27 -1.98 9.50
C ASP A 23 -16.73 -1.50 8.14
N GLU A 24 -17.51 -0.63 7.47
CA GLU A 24 -17.15 -0.16 6.11
C GLU A 24 -15.81 0.56 6.03
N SER A 25 -15.37 1.24 7.10
CA SER A 25 -14.09 1.94 7.11
C SER A 25 -12.93 0.96 7.25
N HIS A 26 -13.08 -0.07 8.10
CA HIS A 26 -12.11 -1.16 8.19
C HIS A 26 -11.93 -1.86 6.84
N VAL A 27 -13.04 -2.23 6.19
CA VAL A 27 -13.03 -2.85 4.87
C VAL A 27 -12.35 -1.92 3.85
N ALA A 28 -12.73 -0.64 3.82
CA ALA A 28 -12.16 0.32 2.86
C ALA A 28 -10.65 0.54 3.07
N TYR A 29 -10.20 0.61 4.32
CA TYR A 29 -8.77 0.71 4.65
C TYR A 29 -7.98 -0.45 4.07
N HIS A 30 -8.42 -1.67 4.34
CA HIS A 30 -7.72 -2.86 3.87
C HIS A 30 -7.83 -3.07 2.35
N GLN A 31 -8.92 -2.64 1.72
CA GLN A 31 -9.03 -2.55 0.26
C GLN A 31 -7.99 -1.59 -0.32
N GLY A 32 -7.88 -0.37 0.23
CA GLY A 32 -6.90 0.61 -0.22
C GLY A 32 -5.46 0.12 -0.05
N ALA A 33 -5.17 -0.56 1.07
CA ALA A 33 -3.89 -1.20 1.30
C ALA A 33 -3.57 -2.26 0.22
N ALA A 34 -4.51 -3.17 -0.05
CA ALA A 34 -4.37 -4.23 -1.05
C ALA A 34 -4.19 -3.68 -2.47
N ASP A 35 -4.96 -2.65 -2.84
CA ASP A 35 -4.90 -2.04 -4.17
C ASP A 35 -3.57 -1.32 -4.42
N ALA A 36 -3.05 -0.62 -3.41
CA ALA A 36 -1.73 0.00 -3.52
C ALA A 36 -0.61 -1.04 -3.70
N VAL A 37 -0.67 -2.16 -2.97
CA VAL A 37 0.30 -3.26 -3.13
C VAL A 37 0.15 -3.92 -4.50
N ARG A 38 -1.09 -4.15 -4.96
CA ARG A 38 -1.39 -4.67 -6.31
C ARG A 38 -0.80 -3.78 -7.40
N SER A 39 -0.88 -2.47 -7.26
CA SER A 39 -0.28 -1.53 -8.21
C SER A 39 1.25 -1.65 -8.27
N VAL A 40 1.93 -1.85 -7.13
CA VAL A 40 3.39 -2.09 -7.11
C VAL A 40 3.72 -3.44 -7.75
N LEU A 41 2.98 -4.50 -7.37
CA LEU A 41 3.15 -5.85 -7.94
C LEU A 41 2.98 -5.85 -9.46
N PHE A 42 2.02 -5.11 -10.00
CA PHE A 42 1.78 -5.04 -11.44
C PHE A 42 3.01 -4.53 -12.20
N VAL A 43 3.65 -3.46 -11.70
CA VAL A 43 4.86 -2.88 -12.31
C VAL A 43 6.04 -3.85 -12.20
N VAL A 44 6.26 -4.44 -11.02
CA VAL A 44 7.33 -5.43 -10.81
C VAL A 44 7.14 -6.67 -11.69
N ALA A 45 5.90 -7.17 -11.81
CA ALA A 45 5.58 -8.32 -12.65
C ALA A 45 5.74 -8.03 -14.15
N ALA A 46 5.62 -6.77 -14.57
CA ALA A 46 5.95 -6.33 -15.93
C ALA A 46 7.46 -6.27 -16.20
N GLY A 47 8.30 -6.57 -15.20
CA GLY A 47 9.76 -6.49 -15.30
C GLY A 47 10.31 -5.07 -15.14
N GLU A 48 9.46 -4.11 -14.75
CA GLU A 48 9.87 -2.74 -14.51
C GLU A 48 10.46 -2.59 -13.10
N VAL A 49 11.45 -1.71 -12.97
CA VAL A 49 12.09 -1.39 -11.70
C VAL A 49 11.26 -0.32 -10.99
N VAL A 50 10.71 -0.66 -9.82
CA VAL A 50 10.10 0.32 -8.91
C VAL A 50 11.17 0.82 -7.96
N THR A 51 11.46 2.12 -8.01
CA THR A 51 12.46 2.75 -7.16
C THR A 51 11.86 3.29 -5.86
N ILE A 52 12.73 3.61 -4.90
CA ILE A 52 12.34 4.33 -3.68
C ILE A 52 11.66 5.67 -4.02
N ALA A 53 12.18 6.40 -5.02
CA ALA A 53 11.63 7.69 -5.43
C ALA A 53 10.21 7.55 -5.99
N ASP A 54 9.92 6.48 -6.73
CA ASP A 54 8.56 6.22 -7.25
C ASP A 54 7.54 6.03 -6.12
N ILE A 55 7.93 5.33 -5.04
CA ILE A 55 7.06 5.16 -3.87
C ILE A 55 6.89 6.47 -3.10
N GLU A 56 7.97 7.25 -2.97
CA GLU A 56 7.92 8.57 -2.31
C GLU A 56 7.01 9.56 -3.07
N ASP A 57 7.06 9.58 -4.40
CA ASP A 57 6.15 10.38 -5.24
C ASP A 57 4.67 9.93 -5.08
N ARG A 58 4.41 8.61 -5.10
CA ARG A 58 3.07 8.08 -4.84
C ARG A 58 2.54 8.48 -3.45
N LEU A 59 3.39 8.43 -2.42
CA LEU A 59 3.04 8.87 -1.07
C LEU A 59 2.76 10.38 -0.99
N ALA A 60 3.52 11.20 -1.72
CA ALA A 60 3.28 12.64 -1.80
C ALA A 60 1.91 12.95 -2.42
N LYS A 61 1.56 12.26 -3.51
CA LYS A 61 0.24 12.37 -4.16
C LYS A 61 -0.89 11.91 -3.23
N LEU A 62 -0.70 10.81 -2.49
CA LEU A 62 -1.67 10.34 -1.51
C LEU A 62 -1.87 11.32 -0.36
N ARG A 63 -0.83 12.00 0.10
CA ARG A 63 -0.95 13.02 1.14
C ARG A 63 -1.92 14.13 0.73
N ILE A 64 -1.87 14.56 -0.53
CA ILE A 64 -2.80 15.56 -1.08
C ILE A 64 -4.22 14.98 -1.15
N ARG A 65 -4.37 13.72 -1.59
CA ARG A 65 -5.67 13.04 -1.64
C ARG A 65 -6.33 12.92 -0.26
N ILE A 66 -5.59 12.52 0.77
CA ILE A 66 -6.11 12.32 2.14
C ILE A 66 -6.68 13.63 2.73
N GLN A 67 -6.13 14.79 2.35
CA GLN A 67 -6.56 16.10 2.87
C GLN A 67 -7.83 16.66 2.21
N GLN A 68 -8.37 16.01 1.18
CA GLN A 68 -9.60 16.45 0.52
C GLN A 68 -10.84 16.08 1.37
N PRO A 69 -11.96 16.81 1.24
CA PRO A 69 -13.15 16.60 2.06
C PRO A 69 -13.95 15.38 1.58
N TRP A 70 -13.41 14.18 1.81
CA TRP A 70 -14.08 12.93 1.47
C TRP A 70 -15.02 12.45 2.59
N SER A 71 -15.91 11.52 2.25
CA SER A 71 -16.58 10.70 3.26
C SER A 71 -15.57 9.85 4.04
N MET A 72 -15.89 9.50 5.28
CA MET A 72 -15.07 8.66 6.17
C MET A 72 -14.53 7.39 5.48
N ARG A 73 -15.36 6.69 4.70
CA ARG A 73 -14.95 5.50 3.95
C ARG A 73 -13.79 5.75 2.98
N TYR A 74 -13.84 6.84 2.21
CA TYR A 74 -12.78 7.19 1.28
C TYR A 74 -11.52 7.69 2.00
N CYS A 75 -11.65 8.38 3.13
CA CYS A 75 -10.50 8.70 3.98
C CYS A 75 -9.78 7.42 4.41
N ALA A 76 -10.52 6.45 4.95
CA ALA A 76 -9.98 5.16 5.38
C ALA A 76 -9.27 4.42 4.23
N TYR A 77 -9.88 4.40 3.03
CA TYR A 77 -9.26 3.83 1.83
C TYR A 77 -7.89 4.45 1.50
N TRP A 78 -7.81 5.78 1.46
CA TRP A 78 -6.55 6.46 1.13
C TRP A 78 -5.49 6.32 2.23
N GLU A 79 -5.92 6.24 3.49
CA GLU A 79 -5.04 5.95 4.63
C GLU A 79 -4.43 4.54 4.53
N GLY A 80 -5.23 3.54 4.16
CA GLY A 80 -4.76 2.17 3.94
C GLY A 80 -3.76 2.07 2.80
N ALA A 81 -4.04 2.73 1.68
CA ALA A 81 -3.11 2.84 0.56
C ALA A 81 -1.77 3.50 0.98
N ALA A 82 -1.83 4.56 1.79
CA ALA A 82 -0.63 5.23 2.30
C ALA A 82 0.14 4.36 3.29
N TRP A 83 -0.56 3.61 4.14
CA TRP A 83 0.06 2.68 5.09
C TRP A 83 0.86 1.60 4.38
N SER A 84 0.28 0.92 3.38
CA SER A 84 0.98 -0.17 2.70
C SER A 84 2.18 0.34 1.90
N LEU A 85 2.08 1.50 1.24
CA LEU A 85 3.24 2.11 0.56
C LEU A 85 4.35 2.55 1.53
N LYS A 86 4.00 3.06 2.73
CA LYS A 86 5.00 3.34 3.78
C LYS A 86 5.67 2.07 4.28
N HIS A 87 4.91 1.00 4.46
CA HIS A 87 5.45 -0.32 4.82
C HIS A 87 6.44 -0.80 3.76
N ILE A 88 6.07 -0.65 2.48
CA ILE A 88 6.94 -0.99 1.35
C ILE A 88 8.26 -0.22 1.39
N LEU A 89 8.14 1.10 1.47
CA LEU A 89 9.28 2.02 1.53
C LEU A 89 10.23 1.69 2.70
N GLY A 90 9.66 1.45 3.89
CA GLY A 90 10.43 1.14 5.08
C GLY A 90 11.28 -0.12 4.91
N ARG A 91 10.66 -1.22 4.44
CA ARG A 91 11.36 -2.48 4.22
C ARG A 91 12.44 -2.38 3.13
N TRP A 92 12.19 -1.65 2.04
CA TRP A 92 13.22 -1.43 1.00
C TRP A 92 14.40 -0.61 1.51
N LYS A 93 14.15 0.45 2.29
CA LYS A 93 15.22 1.24 2.90
C LYS A 93 16.07 0.39 3.85
N THR A 94 15.46 -0.49 4.65
CA THR A 94 16.19 -1.40 5.52
C THR A 94 17.03 -2.40 4.74
N SER A 95 16.49 -3.03 3.69
CA SER A 95 17.27 -3.95 2.84
C SER A 95 18.47 -3.26 2.19
N ALA A 96 18.28 -2.06 1.62
CA ALA A 96 19.35 -1.30 0.98
C ALA A 96 20.46 -0.85 1.95
N ALA A 97 20.15 -0.71 3.25
CA ALA A 97 21.13 -0.37 4.27
C ALA A 97 21.97 -1.57 4.74
N GLN A 98 21.45 -2.80 4.57
CA GLN A 98 22.16 -4.04 4.94
C GLN A 98 23.14 -4.52 3.86
N GLU A 99 23.01 -4.02 2.63
CA GLU A 99 23.87 -4.33 1.49
C GLU A 99 25.06 -3.36 1.34
N ARG A 100 25.22 -2.41 2.27
CA ARG A 100 26.33 -1.44 2.35
C ARG A 100 27.26 -1.75 3.51
#